data_AF-W5JEL2-F1
#
_entry.id   AF-W5JEL2-F1
#
_cell.length_a   1.000
_cell.length_b   1.000
_cell.length_c   1.000
_cell.angle_alpha   90.00
_cell.angle_beta   90.00
_cell.angle_gamma   90.00
#
_symmetry.space_group_name_H-M   'P 1'
#
loop_
_entity.id
_entity.type
_entity.pdbx_description
1 polymer ?
#
loop_
_entity_poly.entity_id
_entity_poly.type
_entity_poly.pdbx_seq_one_letter_code
_entity_poly.pdbx_strand_id
1 'polypeptide(L)'
;MLRQSLALLSIFTVACYGQTKVPVYVYYESLCPDSAKFVNEQLYPVAKAFKANLELHLVPFGKSSYETQGSDVIFKCHHGENECYGNKVHACAIQHIQGNSFQPNISREDLTLEYVNCLMARAQLKDGQFPTKICADEVKIEQWQTIQECANSTEGSTLLKQHGDATYKLQKPLASVPTIAFKQTYDGELQKLSLNSFRQALCKNLSPQPIQCLDSPGSASAISSSIGAIVSVVAVLAALMF
;
A
#
# COMPACT_ATOMS: atom_id res chain seq x y z
N MET A 1 62.55 -30.33 -11.14
CA MET A 1 61.70 -29.46 -11.97
C MET A 1 60.32 -29.44 -11.36
N LEU A 2 59.93 -28.31 -10.78
CA LEU A 2 58.74 -28.13 -9.94
C LEU A 2 57.66 -27.43 -10.77
N ARG A 3 56.44 -27.98 -10.86
CA ARG A 3 55.24 -27.23 -11.26
C ARG A 3 54.06 -27.72 -10.41
N GLN A 4 53.80 -27.01 -9.32
CA GLN A 4 52.54 -27.12 -8.59
C GLN A 4 51.54 -26.16 -9.24
N SER A 5 50.47 -26.71 -9.80
CA SER A 5 49.39 -25.93 -10.39
C SER A 5 48.41 -25.53 -9.28
N LEU A 6 48.39 -24.25 -8.91
CA LEU A 6 47.35 -23.69 -8.03
C LEU A 6 46.10 -23.40 -8.86
N ALA A 7 45.03 -24.16 -8.60
CA ALA A 7 43.69 -23.85 -9.11
C ALA A 7 43.02 -22.84 -8.18
N LEU A 8 42.80 -21.61 -8.66
CA LEU A 8 42.02 -20.59 -7.96
C LEU A 8 40.52 -20.85 -8.19
N LEU A 9 39.83 -21.39 -7.19
CA LEU A 9 38.36 -21.41 -7.18
C LEU A 9 37.85 -20.00 -6.84
N SER A 10 37.31 -19.30 -7.84
CA SER A 10 36.55 -18.06 -7.63
C SER A 10 35.15 -18.37 -7.09
N ILE A 11 34.93 -18.12 -5.81
CA ILE A 11 33.62 -18.23 -5.16
C ILE A 11 32.81 -16.98 -5.56
N PHE A 12 31.83 -17.14 -6.45
CA PHE A 12 30.84 -16.09 -6.71
C PHE A 12 29.83 -16.06 -5.56
N THR A 13 30.00 -15.12 -4.63
CA THR A 13 28.98 -14.81 -3.62
C THR A 13 27.82 -14.09 -4.32
N VAL A 14 26.76 -14.82 -4.65
CA VAL A 14 25.49 -14.19 -5.06
C VAL A 14 24.87 -13.57 -3.81
N ALA A 15 25.05 -12.27 -3.64
CA ALA A 15 24.30 -11.50 -2.64
C ALA A 15 22.83 -11.47 -3.09
N CYS A 16 22.01 -12.33 -2.50
CA CYS A 16 20.57 -12.31 -2.68
C CYS A 16 20.03 -11.10 -1.90
N TYR A 17 19.98 -9.93 -2.55
CA TYR A 17 19.28 -8.77 -1.98
C TYR A 17 17.78 -9.11 -1.96
N GLY A 18 17.28 -9.51 -0.79
CA GLY A 18 15.85 -9.65 -0.57
C GLY A 18 15.16 -8.34 -0.95
N GLN A 19 14.19 -8.40 -1.85
CA GLN A 19 13.46 -7.22 -2.30
C GLN A 19 12.64 -6.67 -1.13
N THR A 20 13.09 -5.57 -0.54
CA THR A 20 12.41 -4.94 0.59
C THR A 20 11.14 -4.26 0.12
N LYS A 21 10.01 -4.57 0.77
CA LYS A 21 8.76 -3.85 0.54
C LYS A 21 8.89 -2.40 1.01
N VAL A 22 8.22 -1.49 0.31
CA VAL A 22 8.12 -0.08 0.68
C VAL A 22 6.81 0.11 1.46
N PRO A 23 6.88 0.59 2.72
CA PRO A 23 5.68 0.91 3.47
C PRO A 23 5.04 2.18 2.93
N VAL A 24 3.76 2.07 2.56
CA VAL A 24 2.94 3.16 2.03
C VAL A 24 1.67 3.26 2.84
N TYR A 25 1.41 4.45 3.37
CA TYR A 25 0.22 4.76 4.16
C TYR A 25 -0.73 5.59 3.32
N VAL A 26 -1.98 5.16 3.23
CA VAL A 26 -3.04 5.87 2.52
C VAL A 26 -4.08 6.33 3.54
N TYR A 27 -4.18 7.65 3.71
CA TYR A 27 -5.11 8.33 4.60
C TYR A 27 -6.32 8.79 3.80
N TYR A 28 -7.50 8.29 4.13
CA TYR A 28 -8.70 8.49 3.31
C TYR A 28 -9.99 8.51 4.15
N GLU A 29 -11.09 8.91 3.52
CA GLU A 29 -12.43 8.93 4.11
C GLU A 29 -13.38 8.07 3.28
N SER A 30 -14.23 7.29 3.95
CA SER A 30 -15.12 6.32 3.32
C SER A 30 -16.17 6.91 2.36
N LEU A 31 -16.57 8.17 2.55
CA LEU A 31 -17.55 8.86 1.69
C LEU A 31 -16.95 9.96 0.81
N CYS A 32 -15.63 10.19 0.87
CA CYS A 32 -14.98 11.20 0.03
C CYS A 32 -14.83 10.69 -1.42
N PRO A 33 -15.38 11.40 -2.44
CA PRO A 33 -15.27 10.97 -3.83
C PRO A 33 -13.83 10.88 -4.36
N ASP A 34 -12.95 11.81 -3.97
CA ASP A 34 -11.54 11.78 -4.38
C ASP A 34 -10.79 10.60 -3.75
N SER A 35 -11.14 10.27 -2.51
CA SER A 35 -10.62 9.06 -1.84
C SER A 35 -11.06 7.81 -2.57
N ALA A 36 -12.35 7.71 -2.94
CA ALA A 36 -12.88 6.56 -3.68
C ALA A 36 -12.20 6.42 -5.03
N LYS A 37 -12.13 7.52 -5.79
CA LYS A 37 -11.46 7.55 -7.09
C LYS A 37 -10.02 7.06 -7.00
N PHE A 38 -9.24 7.58 -6.06
CA PHE A 38 -7.86 7.12 -5.87
C PHE A 38 -7.78 5.63 -5.52
N VAL A 39 -8.61 5.17 -4.57
CA VAL A 39 -8.61 3.76 -4.15
C VAL A 39 -8.93 2.85 -5.34
N ASN A 40 -9.99 3.16 -6.08
CA ASN A 40 -10.51 2.32 -7.16
C ASN A 40 -9.64 2.36 -8.42
N GLU A 41 -9.21 3.55 -8.85
CA GLU A 41 -8.54 3.73 -10.14
C GLU A 41 -7.01 3.63 -10.05
N GLN A 42 -6.41 3.89 -8.89
CA GLN A 42 -4.95 3.91 -8.74
C GLN A 42 -4.44 2.88 -7.74
N LEU A 43 -4.89 2.94 -6.48
CA LEU A 43 -4.36 2.10 -5.42
C LEU A 43 -4.62 0.61 -5.69
N TYR A 44 -5.88 0.24 -5.94
CA TYR A 44 -6.31 -1.14 -6.13
C TYR A 44 -5.53 -1.85 -7.26
N PRO A 45 -5.51 -1.34 -8.50
CA PRO A 45 -4.77 -2.01 -9.58
C PRO A 45 -3.25 -2.02 -9.35
N VAL A 46 -2.67 -0.95 -8.79
CA VAL A 46 -1.22 -0.89 -8.52
C VAL A 46 -0.84 -1.86 -7.41
N ALA A 47 -1.56 -1.89 -6.30
CA ALA A 47 -1.25 -2.81 -5.20
C ALA A 47 -1.32 -4.28 -5.64
N LYS A 48 -2.27 -4.64 -6.52
CA LYS A 48 -2.34 -5.99 -7.11
C LYS A 48 -1.13 -6.32 -7.99
N ALA A 49 -0.59 -5.35 -8.72
CA ALA A 49 0.58 -5.54 -9.57
C ALA A 49 1.91 -5.54 -8.78
N PHE A 50 1.95 -4.89 -7.61
CA PHE A 50 3.15 -4.65 -6.81
C PHE A 50 3.14 -5.36 -5.45
N LYS A 51 2.43 -6.49 -5.31
CA LYS A 51 2.31 -7.23 -4.03
C LYS A 51 3.66 -7.59 -3.37
N ALA A 52 4.69 -7.87 -4.17
CA ALA A 52 6.03 -8.19 -3.69
C ALA A 52 6.84 -6.95 -3.26
N ASN A 53 6.36 -5.75 -3.59
CA ASN A 53 7.07 -4.48 -3.46
C ASN A 53 6.40 -3.50 -2.50
N LEU A 54 5.10 -3.66 -2.27
CA LEU A 54 4.28 -2.76 -1.49
C LEU A 54 3.92 -3.38 -0.15
N GLU A 55 4.19 -2.64 0.92
CA GLU A 55 3.60 -2.88 2.24
C GLU A 55 2.55 -1.79 2.47
N LEU A 56 1.28 -2.13 2.21
CA LEU A 56 0.19 -1.17 2.23
C LEU A 56 -0.43 -1.04 3.62
N HIS A 57 -0.54 0.20 4.10
CA HIS A 57 -1.21 0.57 5.33
C HIS A 57 -2.41 1.47 4.99
N LEU A 58 -3.62 0.95 5.19
CA LEU A 58 -4.86 1.70 5.01
C LEU A 58 -5.24 2.43 6.30
N VAL A 59 -5.50 3.74 6.22
CA VAL A 59 -5.82 4.60 7.37
C VAL A 59 -7.16 5.32 7.15
N PRO A 60 -8.31 4.64 7.39
CA PRO A 60 -9.64 5.23 7.28
C PRO A 60 -9.93 6.16 8.46
N PHE A 61 -9.81 7.47 8.25
CA PHE A 61 -10.15 8.51 9.22
C PHE A 61 -10.21 9.87 8.54
N GLY A 62 -9.19 10.15 7.71
CA GLY A 62 -9.10 11.35 6.90
C GLY A 62 -9.11 12.64 7.71
N LYS A 63 -9.99 13.57 7.38
CA LYS A 63 -10.12 14.87 8.05
C LYS A 63 -11.09 14.85 9.22
N SER A 64 -11.52 13.67 9.66
CA SER A 64 -12.35 13.52 10.85
C SER A 64 -11.65 14.08 12.09
N SER A 65 -12.45 14.34 13.12
CA SER A 65 -11.96 14.66 14.46
C SER A 65 -12.62 13.76 15.48
N TYR A 66 -12.00 13.64 16.64
CA TYR A 66 -12.60 12.93 17.75
C TYR A 66 -12.32 13.63 19.08
N GLU A 67 -13.22 13.43 20.03
CA GLU A 67 -13.05 13.79 21.43
C GLU A 67 -13.32 12.55 22.29
N THR A 68 -12.69 12.47 23.46
CA THR A 68 -12.87 11.36 24.41
C THR A 68 -13.61 11.84 25.64
N GLN A 69 -14.68 11.16 26.01
CA GLN A 69 -15.42 11.37 27.26
C GLN A 69 -15.37 10.08 28.08
N GLY A 70 -14.40 9.98 28.99
CA GLY A 70 -14.12 8.71 29.68
C GLY A 70 -13.66 7.63 28.70
N SER A 71 -14.38 6.51 28.63
CA SER A 71 -14.14 5.44 27.66
C SER A 71 -14.74 5.69 26.28
N ASP A 72 -15.65 6.67 26.17
CA ASP A 72 -16.40 6.90 24.94
C ASP A 72 -15.60 7.82 24.00
N VAL A 73 -15.67 7.50 22.70
CA VAL A 73 -15.04 8.28 21.63
C VAL A 73 -16.13 8.83 20.71
N ILE A 74 -16.24 10.15 20.66
CA ILE A 74 -17.20 10.85 19.83
C ILE A 74 -16.47 11.35 18.59
N PHE A 75 -16.93 10.91 17.42
CA PHE A 75 -16.34 11.28 16.14
C PHE A 75 -17.15 12.37 15.46
N LYS A 76 -16.47 13.28 14.77
CA LYS A 76 -17.06 14.23 13.85
C LYS A 76 -16.39 14.07 12.50
N CYS A 77 -17.12 13.53 11.53
CA CYS A 77 -16.65 13.27 10.17
C CYS A 77 -17.15 14.35 9.19
N HIS A 78 -16.46 14.49 8.07
CA HIS A 78 -16.70 15.56 7.09
C HIS A 78 -18.02 15.37 6.34
N HIS A 79 -18.37 14.12 6.04
CA HIS A 79 -19.60 13.74 5.33
C HIS A 79 -20.66 13.15 6.27
N GLY A 80 -20.59 13.48 7.58
CA GLY A 80 -21.59 13.12 8.58
C GLY A 80 -21.45 11.69 9.15
N GLU A 81 -22.47 11.26 9.91
CA GLU A 81 -22.42 10.03 10.70
C GLU A 81 -22.21 8.75 9.87
N ASN A 82 -22.73 8.72 8.63
CA ASN A 82 -22.56 7.55 7.77
C ASN A 82 -21.10 7.38 7.32
N GLU A 83 -20.34 8.47 7.21
CA GLU A 83 -18.89 8.40 7.00
C GLU A 83 -18.16 7.92 8.25
N CYS A 84 -18.56 8.36 9.44
CA CYS A 84 -17.98 7.85 10.68
C CYS A 84 -18.22 6.34 10.80
N TYR A 85 -19.44 5.88 10.51
CA TYR A 85 -19.76 4.46 10.45
C TYR A 85 -18.94 3.73 9.38
N GLY A 86 -18.86 4.26 8.16
CA GLY A 86 -18.05 3.71 7.09
C GLY A 86 -16.56 3.60 7.46
N ASN A 87 -15.99 4.63 8.09
CA ASN A 87 -14.61 4.59 8.55
C ASN A 87 -14.40 3.50 9.62
N LYS A 88 -15.37 3.27 10.52
CA LYS A 88 -15.34 2.12 11.46
C LYS A 88 -15.42 0.79 10.73
N VAL A 89 -16.28 0.65 9.72
CA VAL A 89 -16.36 -0.58 8.89
C VAL A 89 -15.01 -0.90 8.26
N HIS A 90 -14.33 0.11 7.69
CA HIS A 90 -13.00 -0.06 7.10
C HIS A 90 -11.96 -0.45 8.16
N ALA A 91 -11.96 0.21 9.33
CA ALA A 91 -11.06 -0.11 10.43
C ALA A 91 -11.25 -1.54 10.96
N CYS A 92 -12.51 -1.95 11.17
CA CYS A 92 -12.87 -3.30 11.58
C CYS A 92 -12.51 -4.35 10.51
N ALA A 93 -12.67 -4.03 9.22
CA ALA A 93 -12.25 -4.92 8.14
C ALA A 93 -10.74 -5.17 8.16
N ILE A 94 -9.93 -4.12 8.32
CA ILE A 94 -8.47 -4.22 8.43
C ILE A 94 -8.08 -5.11 9.63
N GLN A 95 -8.80 -4.99 10.75
CA GLN A 95 -8.53 -5.78 11.95
C GLN A 95 -8.96 -7.25 11.79
N HIS A 96 -10.16 -7.49 11.28
CA HIS A 96 -10.84 -8.80 11.40
C HIS A 96 -10.81 -9.67 10.15
N ILE A 97 -10.57 -9.12 8.96
CA ILE A 97 -10.41 -9.96 7.77
C ILE A 97 -9.19 -10.84 7.94
N GLN A 98 -9.41 -12.15 7.80
CA GLN A 98 -8.37 -13.18 7.85
C GLN A 98 -8.24 -13.86 6.48
N GLY A 99 -7.06 -14.40 6.21
CA GLY A 99 -6.84 -15.22 5.03
C GLY A 99 -7.64 -16.51 5.11
N ASN A 100 -8.11 -16.99 3.97
CA ASN A 100 -8.82 -18.27 3.89
C ASN A 100 -7.80 -19.40 3.70
N SER A 101 -7.76 -20.36 4.63
CA SER A 101 -6.85 -21.52 4.54
C SER A 101 -7.12 -22.40 3.31
N PHE A 102 -8.34 -22.35 2.75
CA PHE A 102 -8.69 -23.03 1.50
C PHE A 102 -8.28 -22.25 0.24
N GLN A 103 -7.87 -20.98 0.38
CA GLN A 103 -7.37 -20.14 -0.72
C GLN A 103 -5.99 -19.55 -0.35
N PRO A 104 -4.95 -20.39 -0.22
CA PRO A 104 -3.64 -19.97 0.29
C PRO A 104 -2.92 -18.93 -0.58
N ASN A 105 -3.38 -18.74 -1.82
CA ASN A 105 -2.84 -17.75 -2.75
C ASN A 105 -3.47 -16.35 -2.60
N ILE A 106 -4.48 -16.19 -1.72
CA ILE A 106 -5.12 -14.92 -1.44
C ILE A 106 -4.82 -14.55 0.01
N SER A 107 -3.99 -13.52 0.19
CA SER A 107 -3.62 -13.03 1.51
C SER A 107 -4.77 -12.28 2.19
N ARG A 108 -4.68 -12.08 3.51
CA ARG A 108 -5.66 -11.23 4.21
C ARG A 108 -5.63 -9.79 3.70
N GLU A 109 -4.45 -9.31 3.31
CA GLU A 109 -4.26 -7.97 2.74
C GLU A 109 -4.94 -7.84 1.38
N ASP A 110 -4.89 -8.90 0.56
CA ASP A 110 -5.59 -8.95 -0.72
C ASP A 110 -7.12 -8.90 -0.52
N LEU A 111 -7.67 -9.73 0.37
CA LEU A 111 -9.11 -9.73 0.67
C LEU A 111 -9.56 -8.38 1.25
N THR A 112 -8.77 -7.82 2.16
CA THR A 112 -9.04 -6.51 2.76
C THR A 112 -9.09 -5.43 1.70
N LEU A 113 -8.13 -5.42 0.78
CA LEU A 113 -8.09 -4.41 -0.28
C LEU A 113 -9.21 -4.62 -1.32
N GLU A 114 -9.57 -5.86 -1.66
CA GLU A 114 -10.73 -6.14 -2.53
C GLU A 114 -12.03 -5.65 -1.90
N TYR A 115 -12.21 -5.88 -0.59
CA TYR A 115 -13.36 -5.38 0.15
C TYR A 115 -13.41 -3.85 0.23
N VAL A 116 -12.29 -3.21 0.58
CA VAL A 116 -12.18 -1.75 0.61
C VAL A 116 -12.44 -1.14 -0.78
N ASN A 117 -11.91 -1.74 -1.85
CA ASN A 117 -12.20 -1.30 -3.22
C ASN A 117 -13.72 -1.33 -3.50
N CYS A 118 -14.41 -2.41 -3.13
CA CYS A 118 -15.86 -2.49 -3.27
C CYS A 118 -16.60 -1.43 -2.44
N LEU A 119 -16.25 -1.28 -1.15
CA LEU A 119 -16.89 -0.33 -0.24
C LEU A 119 -16.76 1.09 -0.76
N MET A 120 -15.55 1.49 -1.16
CA MET A 120 -15.28 2.83 -1.69
C MET A 120 -16.11 3.12 -2.94
N ALA A 121 -16.26 2.14 -3.84
CA ALA A 121 -17.05 2.29 -5.06
C ALA A 121 -18.55 2.39 -4.77
N ARG A 122 -19.11 1.45 -4.00
CA ARG A 122 -20.55 1.40 -3.72
C ARG A 122 -21.02 2.53 -2.81
N ALA A 123 -20.18 3.01 -1.90
CA ALA A 123 -20.54 4.13 -1.04
C ALA A 123 -20.83 5.42 -1.84
N GLN A 124 -20.29 5.55 -3.05
CA GLN A 124 -20.56 6.70 -3.93
C GLN A 124 -21.96 6.69 -4.56
N LEU A 125 -22.66 5.55 -4.53
CA LEU A 125 -24.04 5.46 -5.02
C LEU A 125 -25.03 6.20 -4.10
N LYS A 126 -24.65 6.41 -2.83
CA LYS A 126 -25.45 7.12 -1.82
C LYS A 126 -26.82 6.50 -1.57
N ASP A 127 -26.92 5.17 -1.67
CA ASP A 127 -28.15 4.38 -1.48
C ASP A 127 -28.59 4.24 0.00
N GLY A 128 -28.23 5.21 0.85
CA GLY A 128 -28.53 5.20 2.28
C GLY A 128 -27.54 4.39 3.10
N GLN A 129 -27.79 3.08 3.28
CA GLN A 129 -26.99 2.24 4.17
C GLN A 129 -25.59 2.00 3.59
N PHE A 130 -24.57 2.06 4.46
CA PHE A 130 -23.20 1.73 4.06
C PHE A 130 -23.09 0.28 3.55
N PRO A 131 -22.40 -0.01 2.42
CA PRO A 131 -22.50 -1.26 1.67
C PRO A 131 -21.73 -2.45 2.29
N THR A 132 -21.74 -2.58 3.62
CA THR A 132 -20.96 -3.57 4.39
C THR A 132 -21.21 -5.00 3.92
N LYS A 133 -22.47 -5.45 3.89
CA LYS A 133 -22.80 -6.85 3.55
C LYS A 133 -22.63 -7.14 2.06
N ILE A 134 -23.17 -6.28 1.19
CA ILE A 134 -23.13 -6.51 -0.26
C ILE A 134 -21.69 -6.63 -0.79
N CYS A 135 -20.76 -5.83 -0.25
CA CYS A 135 -19.35 -5.96 -0.61
C CYS A 135 -18.69 -7.22 -0.04
N ALA A 136 -19.15 -7.69 1.11
CA ALA A 136 -18.62 -8.92 1.69
C ALA A 136 -19.12 -10.13 0.91
N ASP A 137 -20.38 -10.13 0.48
CA ASP A 137 -20.93 -11.15 -0.41
C ASP A 137 -20.17 -11.19 -1.75
N GLU A 138 -19.86 -10.02 -2.35
CA GLU A 138 -19.13 -9.94 -3.62
C GLU A 138 -17.69 -10.47 -3.52
N VAL A 139 -17.00 -10.15 -2.43
CA VAL A 139 -15.61 -10.57 -2.17
C VAL A 139 -15.54 -11.93 -1.46
N LYS A 140 -16.70 -12.53 -1.13
CA LYS A 140 -16.84 -13.82 -0.43
C LYS A 140 -16.16 -13.83 0.95
N ILE A 141 -16.32 -12.75 1.70
CA ILE A 141 -15.88 -12.64 3.10
C ILE A 141 -16.97 -13.22 4.01
N GLU A 142 -16.69 -14.37 4.61
CA GLU A 142 -17.61 -15.03 5.54
C GLU A 142 -17.74 -14.29 6.88
N GLN A 143 -16.71 -13.55 7.31
CA GLN A 143 -16.66 -12.86 8.61
C GLN A 143 -17.39 -11.50 8.61
N TRP A 144 -18.33 -11.26 7.70
CA TRP A 144 -18.95 -9.94 7.54
C TRP A 144 -19.75 -9.50 8.77
N GLN A 145 -20.39 -10.43 9.49
CA GLN A 145 -21.08 -10.11 10.75
C GLN A 145 -20.10 -9.58 11.79
N THR A 146 -18.94 -10.20 11.94
CA THR A 146 -17.89 -9.74 12.87
C THR A 146 -17.45 -8.31 12.55
N ILE A 147 -17.30 -7.98 11.26
CA ILE A 147 -16.96 -6.62 10.83
C ILE A 147 -18.10 -5.64 11.20
N GLN A 148 -19.35 -6.01 10.96
CA GLN A 148 -20.51 -5.16 11.26
C GLN A 148 -20.70 -4.96 12.77
N GLU A 149 -20.58 -6.02 13.57
CA GLU A 149 -20.68 -5.99 15.02
C GLU A 149 -19.56 -5.13 15.63
N CYS A 150 -18.32 -5.29 15.14
CA CYS A 150 -17.20 -4.43 15.51
C CYS A 150 -17.49 -2.95 15.21
N ALA A 151 -18.00 -2.63 14.02
CA ALA A 151 -18.28 -1.25 13.63
C ALA A 151 -19.37 -0.59 14.49
N ASN A 152 -20.28 -1.40 15.02
CA ASN A 152 -21.36 -0.97 15.92
C ASN A 152 -20.96 -0.93 17.40
N SER A 153 -19.73 -1.33 17.77
CA SER A 153 -19.30 -1.45 19.16
C SER A 153 -18.21 -0.45 19.56
N THR A 154 -17.86 -0.46 20.85
CA THR A 154 -16.71 0.27 21.38
C THR A 154 -15.38 -0.16 20.76
N GLU A 155 -15.30 -1.39 20.26
CA GLU A 155 -14.13 -1.86 19.52
C GLU A 155 -13.93 -1.05 18.25
N GLY A 156 -14.97 -0.89 17.42
CA GLY A 156 -14.90 -0.07 16.21
C GLY A 156 -14.57 1.39 16.50
N SER A 157 -15.08 1.94 17.61
CA SER A 157 -14.67 3.27 18.10
C SER A 157 -13.19 3.32 18.48
N THR A 158 -12.68 2.29 19.14
CA THR A 158 -11.26 2.22 19.52
C THR A 158 -10.36 2.11 18.30
N LEU A 159 -10.70 1.25 17.34
CA LEU A 159 -9.97 1.08 16.08
C LEU A 159 -9.98 2.37 15.24
N LEU A 160 -11.14 3.03 15.09
CA LEU A 160 -11.20 4.29 14.37
C LEU A 160 -10.39 5.39 15.06
N LYS A 161 -10.37 5.42 16.40
CA LYS A 161 -9.49 6.33 17.16
C LYS A 161 -8.01 6.04 16.86
N GLN A 162 -7.59 4.79 16.80
CA GLN A 162 -6.21 4.42 16.46
C GLN A 162 -5.81 4.92 15.05
N HIS A 163 -6.73 4.85 14.07
CA HIS A 163 -6.50 5.45 12.75
C HIS A 163 -6.47 6.98 12.79
N GLY A 164 -7.26 7.59 13.68
CA GLY A 164 -7.17 9.03 13.99
C GLY A 164 -5.82 9.43 14.58
N ASP A 165 -5.30 8.65 15.53
CA ASP A 165 -3.97 8.85 16.11
C ASP A 165 -2.87 8.70 15.07
N ALA A 166 -2.97 7.71 14.18
CA ALA A 166 -2.06 7.54 13.06
C ALA A 166 -2.10 8.73 12.08
N THR A 167 -3.29 9.31 11.87
CA THR A 167 -3.48 10.52 11.06
C THR A 167 -2.86 11.74 11.73
N TYR A 168 -3.12 11.94 13.02
CA TYR A 168 -2.56 13.05 13.79
C TYR A 168 -1.04 13.00 13.93
N LYS A 169 -0.46 11.79 13.94
CA LYS A 169 1.00 11.60 13.89
C LYS A 169 1.61 12.09 12.56
N LEU A 170 0.88 11.96 11.45
CA LEU A 170 1.32 12.50 10.16
C LEU A 170 1.11 14.02 10.10
N GLN A 171 -0.14 14.46 10.34
CA GLN A 171 -0.54 15.87 10.25
C GLN A 171 -1.87 16.12 11.00
N LYS A 172 -1.92 17.15 11.84
CA LYS A 172 -3.13 17.57 12.58
C LYS A 172 -3.37 19.09 12.43
N PRO A 173 -4.44 19.54 11.77
CA PRO A 173 -5.38 18.76 10.95
C PRO A 173 -4.73 18.25 9.65
N LEU A 174 -5.24 17.15 9.11
CA LEU A 174 -4.84 16.66 7.79
C LEU A 174 -5.31 17.65 6.70
N ALA A 175 -4.41 18.06 5.81
CA ALA A 175 -4.69 19.11 4.83
C ALA A 175 -5.70 18.67 3.76
N SER A 176 -5.55 17.45 3.24
CA SER A 176 -6.40 16.89 2.19
C SER A 176 -6.51 15.38 2.27
N VAL A 177 -7.52 14.83 1.62
CA VAL A 177 -7.68 13.39 1.39
C VAL A 177 -7.93 13.14 -0.10
N PRO A 178 -7.44 12.01 -0.66
CA PRO A 178 -6.55 11.06 0.00
C PRO A 178 -5.14 11.65 0.18
N THR A 179 -4.47 11.31 1.28
CA THR A 179 -3.05 11.63 1.51
C THR A 179 -2.24 10.34 1.49
N ILE A 180 -1.14 10.34 0.74
CA ILE A 180 -0.24 9.21 0.56
C ILE A 180 1.10 9.57 1.20
N ALA A 181 1.54 8.75 2.16
CA ALA A 181 2.80 8.92 2.84
C ALA A 181 3.67 7.66 2.68
N PHE A 182 4.90 7.86 2.19
CA PHE A 182 5.89 6.79 2.09
C PHE A 182 6.69 6.76 3.39
N LYS A 183 6.86 5.58 4.00
CA LYS A 183 7.54 5.43 5.31
C LYS A 183 6.98 6.38 6.38
N GLN A 184 5.65 6.56 6.38
CA GLN A 184 4.91 7.43 7.30
C GLN A 184 5.37 8.90 7.33
N THR A 185 6.01 9.38 6.25
CA THR A 185 6.50 10.76 6.11
C THR A 185 5.74 11.47 5.00
N TYR A 186 5.29 12.70 5.27
CA TYR A 186 4.64 13.55 4.27
C TYR A 186 5.68 14.28 3.42
N ASP A 187 5.55 14.17 2.09
CA ASP A 187 6.31 14.91 1.10
C ASP A 187 5.32 15.47 0.08
N GLY A 188 5.28 16.80 -0.09
CA GLY A 188 4.30 17.47 -0.93
C GLY A 188 4.44 17.17 -2.42
N GLU A 189 5.68 17.01 -2.92
CA GLU A 189 5.92 16.68 -4.33
C GLU A 189 5.57 15.21 -4.60
N LEU A 190 5.92 14.33 -3.67
CA LEU A 190 5.55 12.92 -3.76
C LEU A 190 4.04 12.71 -3.60
N GLN A 191 3.37 13.51 -2.77
CA GLN A 191 1.92 13.52 -2.67
C GLN A 191 1.28 13.93 -4.00
N LYS A 192 1.73 15.04 -4.61
CA LYS A 192 1.26 15.47 -5.93
C LYS A 192 1.48 14.39 -6.99
N LEU A 193 2.66 13.76 -7.00
CA LEU A 193 2.95 12.66 -7.89
C LEU A 193 2.04 11.45 -7.63
N SER A 194 1.74 11.12 -6.37
CA SER A 194 0.88 10.00 -5.99
C SER A 194 -0.56 10.19 -6.46
N LEU A 195 -1.08 11.41 -6.38
CA LEU A 195 -2.42 11.75 -6.89
C LEU A 195 -2.51 11.70 -8.42
N ASN A 196 -1.43 12.05 -9.13
CA ASN A 196 -1.38 11.99 -10.58
C ASN A 196 -1.11 10.57 -11.11
N SER A 197 -0.14 9.88 -10.52
CA SER A 197 0.25 8.51 -10.85
C SER A 197 0.90 7.83 -9.63
N PHE A 198 0.09 7.10 -8.88
CA PHE A 198 0.54 6.31 -7.73
C PHE A 198 1.61 5.28 -8.12
N ARG A 199 1.49 4.69 -9.32
CA ARG A 199 2.50 3.77 -9.87
C ARG A 199 3.87 4.43 -9.98
N GLN A 200 3.94 5.64 -10.53
CA GLN A 200 5.21 6.37 -10.65
C GLN A 200 5.77 6.76 -9.29
N ALA A 201 4.92 7.23 -8.36
CA ALA A 201 5.34 7.53 -6.99
C ALA A 201 5.92 6.29 -6.28
N LEU A 202 5.27 5.13 -6.42
CA LEU A 202 5.75 3.87 -5.86
C LEU A 202 7.08 3.45 -6.47
N CYS A 203 7.20 3.46 -7.80
CA CYS A 203 8.42 3.11 -8.50
C CYS A 203 9.62 4.01 -8.15
N LYS A 204 9.39 5.30 -7.93
CA LYS A 204 10.42 6.25 -7.46
C LYS A 204 11.00 5.87 -6.10
N ASN A 205 10.23 5.13 -5.28
CA ASN A 205 10.62 4.71 -3.94
C ASN A 205 11.13 3.26 -3.86
N LEU A 206 11.20 2.54 -4.99
CA LEU A 206 11.68 1.16 -5.06
C LEU A 206 13.11 1.08 -5.59
N SER A 207 13.95 0.30 -4.91
CA SER A 207 15.32 0.00 -5.35
C SER A 207 15.68 -1.45 -4.97
N PRO A 208 16.01 -2.33 -5.94
CA PRO A 208 15.92 -2.10 -7.39
C PRO A 208 14.46 -1.92 -7.85
N GLN A 209 14.25 -1.21 -8.96
CA GLN A 209 12.92 -1.06 -9.56
C GLN A 209 12.47 -2.38 -10.21
N PRO A 210 11.26 -2.88 -9.89
CA PRO A 210 10.73 -4.08 -10.51
C PRO A 210 10.28 -3.84 -11.96
N ILE A 211 10.13 -4.91 -12.75
CA ILE A 211 9.73 -4.85 -14.19
C ILE A 211 8.41 -4.08 -14.39
N GLN A 212 7.51 -4.15 -13.42
CA GLN A 212 6.24 -3.43 -13.39
C GLN A 212 6.43 -1.90 -13.41
N CYS A 213 7.62 -1.36 -13.18
CA CYS A 213 7.87 0.06 -13.33
C CYS A 213 8.08 0.51 -14.78
N LEU A 214 8.35 -0.43 -15.70
CA LEU A 214 8.72 -0.11 -17.08
C LEU A 214 7.54 0.42 -17.91
N ASP A 215 6.31 -0.05 -17.69
CA ASP A 215 5.14 0.38 -18.52
C ASP A 215 4.52 1.72 -18.10
N SER A 216 5.21 2.55 -17.31
CA SER A 216 4.66 3.83 -16.85
C SER A 216 5.00 4.93 -17.87
N PRO A 217 4.03 5.74 -18.36
CA PRO A 217 4.33 6.89 -19.21
C PRO A 217 5.12 7.95 -18.42
N GLY A 218 6.44 7.81 -18.41
CA GLY A 218 7.37 8.57 -17.56
C GLY A 218 8.71 7.87 -17.27
N SER A 219 8.85 6.58 -17.58
CA SER A 219 10.10 5.81 -17.46
C SER A 219 11.06 6.05 -18.64
N ALA A 220 11.37 7.31 -18.93
CA ALA A 220 12.57 7.66 -19.69
C ALA A 220 13.60 8.23 -18.71
N SER A 221 14.77 7.58 -18.62
CA SER A 221 15.94 7.86 -17.75
C SER A 221 15.95 7.00 -16.46
N ALA A 222 16.92 6.13 -16.18
CA ALA A 222 18.24 5.92 -16.77
C ALA A 222 18.59 4.42 -16.68
N ILE A 223 18.73 3.76 -17.83
CA ILE A 223 19.52 2.55 -17.92
C ILE A 223 20.96 3.03 -17.99
N SER A 224 21.65 3.15 -16.85
CA SER A 224 23.11 3.21 -16.90
C SER A 224 23.59 1.81 -17.31
N SER A 225 23.91 1.66 -18.58
CA SER A 225 24.48 0.46 -19.16
C SER A 225 25.89 0.23 -18.60
N SER A 226 26.00 -0.40 -17.43
CA SER A 226 27.25 -0.98 -16.95
C SER A 226 27.53 -2.33 -17.63
N ILE A 227 27.46 -2.35 -18.97
CA ILE A 227 27.92 -3.48 -19.81
C ILE A 227 29.27 -3.13 -20.48
N GLY A 228 29.86 -1.97 -20.15
CA GLY A 228 31.14 -1.50 -20.71
C GLY A 228 32.42 -1.97 -20.01
N ALA A 229 32.38 -2.93 -19.09
CA ALA A 229 33.56 -3.32 -18.28
C ALA A 229 34.03 -4.77 -18.45
N ILE A 230 33.58 -5.50 -19.48
CA ILE A 230 33.97 -6.91 -19.70
C ILE A 230 34.83 -7.13 -20.96
N VAL A 231 35.03 -6.14 -21.84
CA VAL A 231 35.82 -6.37 -23.08
C VAL A 231 37.26 -5.83 -23.01
N SER A 232 37.63 -5.01 -22.02
CA SER A 232 39.00 -4.47 -21.90
C SER A 232 39.99 -5.36 -21.15
N VAL A 233 39.58 -6.51 -20.59
CA VAL A 233 40.50 -7.47 -19.94
C VAL A 233 41.01 -8.55 -20.90
N VAL A 234 40.33 -8.77 -22.04
CA VAL A 234 40.79 -9.77 -23.04
C VAL A 234 41.87 -9.21 -23.97
N ALA A 235 41.99 -7.89 -24.11
CA ALA A 235 42.99 -7.26 -24.99
C ALA A 235 44.40 -7.12 -24.37
N VAL A 236 44.57 -7.34 -23.06
CA VAL A 236 45.88 -7.17 -22.39
C VAL A 236 46.65 -8.50 -22.22
N LEU A 237 46.01 -9.66 -22.45
CA LEU A 237 46.68 -10.98 -22.38
C LEU A 237 47.16 -11.54 -23.72
N ALA A 238 46.90 -10.85 -24.85
CA ALA A 238 47.35 -11.28 -26.18
C ALA A 238 48.61 -10.53 -26.68
N ALA A 239 49.32 -9.79 -25.81
CA ALA A 239 50.55 -9.07 -26.18
C ALA A 239 51.81 -9.56 -25.43
N LEU A 240 51.76 -10.75 -24.81
CA LEU A 240 52.93 -11.37 -24.15
C LEU A 240 53.23 -12.81 -24.61
N MET A 241 52.64 -13.24 -25.72
CA MET A 241 53.06 -14.44 -26.41
C MET A 241 53.15 -14.17 -27.91
N PHE A 242 54.08 -13.29 -28.29
CA PHE A 242 55.03 -13.40 -29.43
C PHE A 242 55.93 -12.17 -29.42
#